data_AF-Q5JEI6-F1
#
_entry.id   AF-Q5JEI6-F1
#
_cell.length_a   1.000
_cell.length_b   1.000
_cell.length_c   1.000
_cell.angle_alpha   90.00
_cell.angle_beta   90.00
_cell.angle_gamma   90.00
#
_symmetry.space_group_name_H-M   'P 1'
#
loop_
_entity.id
_entity.type
_entity.pdbx_description
1 polymer ?
#
loop_
_entity_poly.entity_id
_entity_poly.type
_entity_poly.pdbx_seq_one_letter_code
_entity_poly.pdbx_strand_id
1 'polypeptide(L)'
;MNSREVWVKLGEGGLHAHKTNVYAVVRKLKRGGYSFRIVERGFNGYTVSTKTERYESLEALFAEVSPRDLYRALQNHPEPDAKEVWAEELELLKKLLEKPAEKKTITPTRQATLAEVLS
;
A
#
# COMPACT_ATOMS: atom_id res chain seq x y z
N MET A 1 -8.62 -9.39 15.92
CA MET A 1 -7.69 -9.39 14.76
C MET A 1 -6.29 -9.68 15.29
N ASN A 2 -5.34 -10.21 14.50
CA ASN A 2 -4.00 -10.47 15.04
C ASN A 2 -3.20 -9.16 15.06
N SER A 3 -2.51 -8.81 16.16
CA SER A 3 -1.69 -7.59 16.24
C SER A 3 -0.56 -7.54 15.20
N ARG A 4 -0.13 -8.69 14.67
CA ARG A 4 0.85 -8.79 13.58
C ARG A 4 0.25 -8.74 12.18
N GLU A 5 -1.06 -8.60 12.02
CA GLU A 5 -1.76 -8.66 10.73
C GLU A 5 -2.59 -7.41 10.50
N VAL A 6 -2.29 -6.68 9.43
CA VAL A 6 -3.02 -5.48 9.02
C VAL A 6 -3.76 -5.73 7.71
N TRP A 7 -4.99 -5.22 7.68
CA TRP A 7 -5.86 -5.28 6.50
C TRP A 7 -5.94 -3.89 5.89
N VAL A 8 -5.52 -3.78 4.64
CA VAL A 8 -5.53 -2.53 3.87
C VAL A 8 -6.58 -2.65 2.79
N LYS A 9 -7.60 -1.79 2.81
CA LYS A 9 -8.61 -1.78 1.75
C LYS A 9 -7.99 -1.16 0.49
N LEU A 10 -7.90 -1.95 -0.58
CA LEU A 10 -7.37 -1.50 -1.87
C LEU A 10 -8.45 -0.86 -2.74
N GLY A 11 -9.69 -1.32 -2.62
CA GLY A 11 -10.80 -0.79 -3.40
C GLY A 11 -12.11 -1.53 -3.19
N GLU A 12 -13.10 -1.06 -3.92
CA GLU A 12 -14.39 -1.71 -4.10
C GLU A 12 -14.49 -2.13 -5.58
N GLY A 13 -14.76 -3.41 -5.83
CA GLY A 13 -15.06 -3.95 -7.14
C GLY A 13 -16.53 -4.33 -7.28
N GLY A 14 -16.95 -4.65 -8.51
CA GLY A 14 -18.28 -5.19 -8.82
C GLY A 14 -19.24 -4.22 -9.51
N LEU A 15 -20.22 -4.77 -10.23
CA LEU A 15 -21.31 -4.02 -10.85
C LEU A 15 -22.30 -3.54 -9.78
N HIS A 16 -23.09 -2.49 -10.08
CA HIS A 16 -23.96 -1.72 -9.17
C HIS A 16 -24.75 -2.51 -8.09
N ALA A 17 -25.10 -3.79 -8.32
CA ALA A 17 -25.85 -4.63 -7.38
C ALA A 17 -25.00 -5.52 -6.46
N HIS A 18 -23.71 -5.74 -6.76
CA HIS A 18 -22.86 -6.74 -6.09
C HIS A 18 -21.49 -6.15 -5.78
N LYS A 19 -21.40 -5.42 -4.66
CA LYS A 19 -20.13 -4.85 -4.19
C LYS A 19 -19.21 -5.93 -3.62
N THR A 20 -17.99 -5.97 -4.10
CA THR A 20 -16.90 -6.81 -3.57
C THR A 20 -15.84 -5.89 -3.00
N ASN A 21 -15.42 -6.11 -1.76
CA ASN A 21 -14.31 -5.36 -1.18
C ASN A 21 -13.02 -6.13 -1.40
N VAL A 22 -11.98 -5.43 -1.87
CA VAL A 22 -10.65 -6.03 -2.07
C VAL A 22 -9.72 -5.49 -0.99
N TYR A 23 -9.08 -6.42 -0.27
CA TYR A 23 -8.15 -6.12 0.81
C TYR A 23 -6.79 -6.73 0.54
N ALA A 24 -5.73 -5.96 0.78
CA ALA A 24 -4.40 -6.50 1.01
C ALA A 24 -4.27 -6.88 2.49
N VAL A 25 -3.91 -8.14 2.74
CA VAL A 25 -3.61 -8.61 4.10
C VAL A 25 -2.11 -8.77 4.22
N VAL A 26 -1.50 -7.89 5.02
CA VAL A 26 -0.07 -7.89 5.30
C VAL A 26 0.15 -8.39 6.71
N ARG A 27 1.06 -9.34 6.90
CA ARG A 27 1.35 -9.89 8.22
C ARG A 27 2.85 -9.99 8.48
N LYS A 28 3.30 -9.52 9.65
CA LYS A 28 4.64 -9.76 10.18
C LYS A 28 4.84 -11.22 10.56
N LEU A 29 5.92 -11.83 10.08
CA LEU A 29 6.32 -13.18 10.44
C LEU A 29 7.19 -13.18 11.70
N LYS A 30 7.11 -14.26 12.49
CA LYS A 30 7.86 -14.37 13.76
C LYS A 30 9.39 -14.40 13.57
N ARG A 31 9.88 -14.80 12.39
CA ARG A 31 11.31 -14.99 12.08
C ARG A 31 11.87 -13.87 11.18
N GLY A 32 11.21 -12.71 11.15
CA GLY A 32 11.52 -11.64 10.20
C GLY A 32 10.78 -11.82 8.87
N GLY A 33 10.62 -10.70 8.16
CA GLY A 33 9.89 -10.62 6.91
C GLY A 33 8.36 -10.57 7.08
N TYR A 34 7.69 -10.62 5.94
CA TYR A 34 6.27 -10.37 5.80
C TYR A 34 5.61 -11.42 4.94
N SER A 35 4.33 -11.70 5.21
CA SER A 35 3.47 -12.40 4.28
C SER A 35 2.40 -11.46 3.75
N PHE A 36 2.10 -11.63 2.46
CA PHE A 36 1.10 -10.85 1.74
C PHE A 36 0.11 -11.79 1.07
N ARG A 37 -1.15 -11.38 1.03
CA ARG A 37 -2.17 -11.98 0.17
C ARG A 37 -3.25 -10.96 -0.11
N ILE A 38 -3.93 -11.13 -1.25
CA ILE A 38 -5.13 -10.37 -1.58
C ILE A 38 -6.32 -11.20 -1.13
N VAL A 39 -7.28 -10.52 -0.50
CA VAL A 39 -8.54 -11.09 -0.03
C VAL A 39 -9.68 -10.31 -0.65
N GLU A 40 -10.48 -10.98 -1.46
CA GLU A 40 -11.71 -10.46 -2.02
C GLU A 40 -12.88 -10.96 -1.19
N ARG A 41 -13.71 -10.03 -0.71
CA ARG A 41 -14.90 -10.33 0.07
C ARG A 41 -16.13 -9.90 -0.69
N GLY A 42 -16.85 -10.88 -1.23
CA GLY A 42 -18.08 -10.66 -2.00
C GLY A 42 -19.26 -10.30 -1.10
N PHE A 43 -20.26 -9.61 -1.68
CA PHE A 43 -21.52 -9.30 -1.00
C PHE A 43 -22.26 -10.56 -0.52
N ASN A 44 -22.05 -11.69 -1.20
CA ASN A 44 -22.63 -13.00 -0.92
C ASN A 44 -21.99 -13.71 0.28
N GLY A 45 -21.05 -13.05 0.98
CA GLY A 45 -20.37 -13.58 2.17
C GLY A 45 -19.17 -14.49 1.85
N TYR A 46 -18.97 -14.87 0.58
CA TYR A 46 -17.82 -15.66 0.19
C TYR A 46 -16.55 -14.82 0.18
N THR A 47 -15.46 -15.45 0.60
CA THR A 47 -14.13 -14.85 0.64
C THR A 47 -13.20 -15.67 -0.23
N VAL A 48 -12.57 -15.01 -1.21
CA VAL A 48 -11.55 -15.62 -2.07
C VAL A 48 -10.22 -14.98 -1.72
N SER A 49 -9.17 -15.78 -1.56
CA SER A 49 -7.83 -15.27 -1.28
C SER A 49 -6.84 -15.77 -2.31
N THR A 50 -5.94 -14.89 -2.75
CA THR A 50 -4.79 -15.30 -3.56
C THR A 50 -3.81 -16.15 -2.75
N LYS A 51 -2.85 -16.76 -3.46
CA LYS A 51 -1.75 -17.49 -2.83
C LYS A 51 -0.99 -16.52 -1.92
N THR A 52 -0.59 -17.00 -0.75
CA THR A 52 0.23 -16.22 0.16
C THR A 52 1.66 -16.12 -0.36
N GLU A 53 2.13 -14.90 -0.48
CA GLU A 53 3.48 -14.55 -0.91
C GLU A 53 4.30 -14.09 0.30
N ARG A 54 5.63 -14.18 0.18
CA ARG A 54 6.57 -13.82 1.25
C ARG A 54 7.52 -12.76 0.75
N TYR A 55 7.77 -11.79 1.61
CA TYR A 55 8.64 -10.66 1.37
C TYR A 55 9.65 -10.55 2.50
N GLU A 56 10.90 -10.22 2.17
CA GLU A 56 11.97 -10.08 3.16
C GLU A 56 11.92 -8.74 3.87
N SER A 57 11.49 -7.68 3.18
CA SER A 57 11.43 -6.31 3.69
C SER A 57 10.07 -5.65 3.47
N LEU A 58 9.82 -4.55 4.20
CA LEU A 58 8.58 -3.78 4.04
C LEU A 58 8.56 -3.05 2.70
N GLU A 59 9.72 -2.58 2.25
CA GLU A 59 9.89 -1.85 1.00
C GLU A 59 9.49 -2.69 -0.21
N ALA A 60 9.75 -4.00 -0.16
CA ALA A 60 9.35 -4.91 -1.22
C ALA A 60 7.81 -5.05 -1.33
N LEU A 61 7.06 -4.76 -0.25
CA LEU A 61 5.60 -4.71 -0.28
C LEU A 61 5.06 -3.43 -0.92
N PHE A 62 5.87 -2.38 -1.10
CA PHE A 62 5.40 -1.10 -1.65
C PHE A 62 5.01 -1.20 -3.13
N ALA A 63 5.43 -2.25 -3.83
CA ALA A 63 4.94 -2.58 -5.17
C ALA A 63 3.46 -2.99 -5.16
N GLU A 64 3.01 -3.65 -4.09
CA GLU A 64 1.65 -4.20 -3.97
C GLU A 64 0.70 -3.28 -3.18
N VAL A 65 1.23 -2.58 -2.18
CA VAL A 65 0.46 -1.76 -1.24
C VAL A 65 1.11 -0.40 -1.08
N SER A 66 0.34 0.66 -1.35
CA SER A 66 0.77 2.04 -1.14
C SER A 66 1.26 2.26 0.31
N PRO A 67 2.47 2.85 0.50
CA PRO A 67 2.98 3.19 1.82
C PRO A 67 2.00 4.05 2.64
N ARG A 68 1.26 4.94 1.98
CA ARG A 68 0.28 5.82 2.62
C ARG A 68 -0.92 5.05 3.16
N ASP A 69 -1.42 4.08 2.40
CA ASP A 69 -2.58 3.29 2.80
C ASP A 69 -2.21 2.29 3.89
N LEU A 70 -1.01 1.71 3.80
CA LEU A 70 -0.45 0.88 4.87
C LEU A 70 -0.28 1.66 6.17
N TYR A 71 0.28 2.88 6.11
CA TYR A 71 0.43 3.75 7.27
C TYR A 71 -0.92 4.07 7.92
N ARG A 72 -1.93 4.43 7.12
CA ARG A 72 -3.29 4.70 7.60
C ARG A 72 -3.93 3.48 8.24
N ALA A 73 -3.76 2.29 7.65
CA ALA A 73 -4.31 1.05 8.19
C ALA A 73 -3.65 0.68 9.53
N LEU A 74 -2.34 0.89 9.66
CA LEU A 74 -1.62 0.66 10.92
C LEU A 74 -1.99 1.67 12.01
N GLN A 75 -2.18 2.95 11.66
CA GLN A 75 -2.61 3.98 12.61
C GLN A 75 -4.00 3.71 13.19
N ASN A 76 -4.91 3.19 12.36
CA ASN A 76 -6.29 2.86 12.72
C ASN A 76 -6.48 1.37 13.07
N HIS A 77 -5.40 0.67 13.41
CA HIS A 77 -5.47 -0.75 13.71
C HIS A 77 -6.37 -1.00 14.94
N PRO A 78 -7.30 -1.98 14.90
CA PRO A 78 -8.28 -2.18 15.97
C PRO A 78 -7.65 -2.75 17.26
N GLU A 79 -6.55 -3.50 17.13
CA GLU A 79 -5.83 -4.04 18.29
C GLU A 79 -4.90 -3.00 18.92
N PRO A 80 -4.95 -2.77 20.25
CA PRO A 80 -4.13 -1.77 20.93
C PRO A 80 -2.63 -2.07 20.82
N ASP A 81 -2.25 -3.34 20.98
CA ASP A 81 -0.84 -3.79 20.97
C ASP A 81 -0.21 -3.73 19.57
N ALA A 82 -1.00 -3.55 18.52
CA ALA A 82 -0.46 -3.51 17.16
C ALA A 82 0.47 -2.31 16.96
N LYS A 83 0.23 -1.19 17.63
CA LYS A 83 1.12 -0.02 17.52
C LYS A 83 2.53 -0.31 18.00
N GLU A 84 2.68 -1.12 19.05
CA GLU A 84 3.98 -1.55 19.55
C GLU A 84 4.64 -2.56 18.61
N VAL A 85 3.86 -3.52 18.11
CA VAL A 85 4.34 -4.54 17.16
C VAL A 85 4.85 -3.92 15.85
N TRP A 86 4.25 -2.83 15.40
CA TRP A 86 4.54 -2.14 14.15
C TRP A 86 5.26 -0.79 14.32
N ALA A 87 5.85 -0.55 15.50
CA ALA A 87 6.45 0.74 15.83
C ALA A 87 7.55 1.15 14.84
N GLU A 88 8.45 0.22 14.50
CA GLU A 88 9.55 0.45 13.56
C GLU A 88 9.05 0.81 12.15
N GLU A 89 8.04 0.11 11.65
CA GLU A 89 7.47 0.35 10.32
C GLU A 89 6.65 1.64 10.30
N LEU A 90 5.93 1.95 11.38
CA LEU A 90 5.23 3.22 11.52
C LEU A 90 6.22 4.39 11.47
N GLU A 91 7.36 4.28 12.13
CA GLU A 91 8.41 5.30 12.08
C GLU A 91 9.01 5.41 10.67
N LEU A 92 9.31 4.29 10.02
CA LEU A 92 9.82 4.25 8.65
C LEU A 92 8.84 4.89 7.66
N LEU A 93 7.57 4.50 7.73
CA LEU A 93 6.50 5.04 6.89
C LEU A 93 6.29 6.54 7.14
N LYS A 94 6.35 6.98 8.41
CA LYS A 94 6.27 8.39 8.76
C LYS A 94 7.42 9.19 8.11
N LYS A 95 8.66 8.74 8.26
CA LYS A 95 9.83 9.38 7.62
C LYS A 95 9.71 9.41 6.10
N LEU A 96 9.18 8.36 5.49
CA LEU A 96 8.99 8.26 4.04
C LEU A 96 7.93 9.24 3.53
N LEU A 97 6.83 9.42 4.28
CA LEU A 97 5.72 10.30 3.92
C LEU A 97 5.97 11.78 4.28
N GLU A 98 6.82 12.07 5.26
CA GLU A 98 7.20 13.43 5.66
C GLU A 98 8.29 14.04 4.76
N LYS A 99 8.99 13.24 3.96
CA LYS A 99 9.92 13.79 2.96
C LYS A 99 9.14 14.66 1.98
N PRO A 100 9.42 15.97 1.88
CA PRO A 100 8.82 16.80 0.85
C PRO A 100 9.21 16.17 -0.48
N ALA A 101 8.22 15.90 -1.33
CA ALA A 101 8.47 15.43 -2.69
C ALA A 101 9.53 16.34 -3.30
N GLU A 102 10.74 15.82 -3.55
CA GLU A 102 11.73 16.54 -4.33
C GLU A 102 11.02 16.95 -5.62
N LYS A 103 10.79 18.26 -5.76
CA LYS A 103 10.25 18.83 -6.99
C LYS A 103 11.16 18.31 -8.09
N LYS A 104 10.66 17.38 -8.91
CA LYS A 104 11.29 17.07 -10.19
C LYS A 104 11.46 18.41 -10.87
N THR A 105 12.70 18.89 -10.96
CA THR A 105 13.04 20.08 -11.73
C THR A 105 12.62 19.76 -13.16
N ILE A 106 11.45 20.26 -13.56
CA ILE A 106 10.99 20.16 -14.94
C ILE A 106 11.98 21.03 -15.70
N THR A 107 12.96 20.42 -16.35
CA THR A 107 13.81 21.10 -17.31
C THR A 107 12.86 21.71 -18.34
N PRO A 108 12.79 23.05 -18.50
CA PRO A 108 11.91 23.62 -19.50
C PRO A 108 12.32 23.07 -20.86
N THR A 109 11.41 22.37 -21.52
CA THR A 109 11.57 21.95 -22.92
C THR A 109 11.90 23.20 -23.72
N ARG A 110 13.08 23.26 -24.34
CA ARG A 110 13.48 24.35 -25.24
C ARG A 110 12.31 24.64 -26.18
N GLN A 111 11.71 25.81 -26.06
CA GLN A 111 10.79 26.31 -27.09
C GLN A 111 11.64 26.52 -28.34
N ALA A 112 11.48 25.64 -29.33
CA ALA A 112 12.01 25.89 -30.66
C ALA A 112 11.26 27.11 -31.22
N THR A 113 11.99 28.18 -31.48
CA THR A 113 11.44 29.36 -32.14
C THR A 113 11.15 29.04 -33.61
N LEU A 114 10.07 29.61 -34.14
CA LEU A 114 9.50 29.36 -35.47
C LEU A 114 10.49 29.49 -36.66
N ALA A 115 11.66 30.08 -36.43
CA ALA A 115 12.74 30.19 -37.41
C ALA A 115 13.40 28.84 -37.78
N GLU A 116 13.32 27.82 -36.93
CA GLU A 116 13.92 26.49 -37.18
C GLU A 116 13.07 25.58 -38.08
N VAL A 117 11.81 25.95 -38.37
CA VAL A 117 10.86 25.08 -39.12
C VAL A 117 10.83 25.40 -40.63
N LEU A 118 11.48 26.48 -41.08
CA LEU A 118 11.39 26.96 -42.46
C LEU A 118 12.66 26.77 -43.30
N SER A 119 13.62 25.95 -42.85
CA SER A 119 14.79 25.55 -43.65
C SER A 119 14.52 24.30 -44.47
#